data_AF-A0AAD9VNX3-F1
#
_entry.id   AF-A0AAD9VNX3-F1
#
_cell.length_a   1.000
_cell.length_b   1.000
_cell.length_c   1.000
_cell.angle_alpha   90.00
_cell.angle_beta   90.00
_cell.angle_gamma   90.00
#
_symmetry.space_group_name_H-M   'P 1'
#
loop_
_entity.id
_entity.type
_entity.pdbx_description
1 polymer ?
#
loop_
_entity_poly.entity_id
_entity_poly.type
_entity_poly.pdbx_seq_one_letter_code
_entity_poly.pdbx_strand_id
1 'polypeptide(L)'
;MNTLKNISSAFWSPDIWLPPNITWDDIKPNSENKYADYHHLIFPLPMALILLAIRYALERYWFAPFGRSLGIKNTRAKKAPPNEILEKAYTSKKIKHKQILALAKQLDWSERQVERWLRLRRSQDKPSTLTKFCENSWRCLYYTYSFLYGLIILWNKPWLWDINHCYYNYPYHSVSNDVWWYYMISMAFYWSLSFSQFFDVKRKDFWQMFIHHIATIILMCFSWVGNLTRIGTLVLLVHDCADIFLEAAKMAKYANYQKLCDFIFVIFTILWIVTRVGIFPFWIIYSTSIIAPKIVPMFPAYYIFNALLYLLLLLHAIWTYLILKIAYNAFYAGQMEGDIRSNSSEDVSDASLNNTPVNNTTNYSLSFGSFAYPLQSESFFLHTLSAILSAISKRNTGVSIDNHFTGYRLQLALYRQPLHWIPTEARIIIDSHLTGYRLQPVLLPTVISLDADIVA
;
A
#
# COMPACT_ATOMS: atom_id res chain seq x y z
N MET A 1 12.31 5.32 43.69
CA MET A 1 11.90 3.91 43.47
C MET A 1 10.40 3.69 43.69
N ASN A 2 9.79 4.25 44.75
CA ASN A 2 8.34 4.09 45.02
C ASN A 2 7.43 4.75 43.97
N THR A 3 7.80 5.93 43.44
CA THR A 3 7.04 6.61 42.39
C THR A 3 6.96 5.79 41.08
N LEU A 4 8.08 5.23 40.63
CA LEU A 4 8.12 4.38 39.44
C LEU A 4 7.32 3.08 39.63
N LYS A 5 7.40 2.46 40.81
CA LYS A 5 6.59 1.29 41.14
C LYS A 5 5.10 1.62 41.14
N ASN A 6 4.69 2.76 41.72
CA ASN A 6 3.30 3.20 41.75
C ASN A 6 2.76 3.52 40.35
N ILE A 7 3.57 4.14 39.48
CA ILE A 7 3.21 4.39 38.08
C ILE A 7 3.05 3.05 37.34
N SER A 8 3.99 2.12 37.55
CA SER A 8 3.94 0.80 36.92
C SER A 8 2.72 -0.01 37.38
N SER A 9 2.41 -0.02 38.68
CA SER A 9 1.22 -0.72 39.20
C SER A 9 -0.08 -0.09 38.73
N ALA A 10 -0.13 1.25 38.62
CA ALA A 10 -1.28 1.93 38.04
C ALA A 10 -1.46 1.58 36.56
N PHE A 11 -0.37 1.58 35.78
CA PHE A 11 -0.40 1.22 34.37
C PHE A 11 -0.84 -0.22 34.14
N TRP A 12 -0.34 -1.18 34.94
CA TRP A 12 -0.69 -2.60 34.83
C TRP A 12 -1.96 -2.99 35.61
N SER A 13 -2.82 -2.02 35.98
CA SER A 13 -4.09 -2.35 36.62
C SER A 13 -4.99 -3.18 35.68
N PRO A 14 -5.56 -4.31 36.16
CA PRO A 14 -6.53 -5.09 35.39
C PRO A 14 -7.69 -4.24 34.85
N ASP A 15 -8.18 -3.26 35.62
CA ASP A 15 -9.29 -2.38 35.23
C ASP A 15 -9.00 -1.53 33.98
N ILE A 16 -7.73 -1.33 33.63
CA ILE A 16 -7.32 -0.60 32.43
C ILE A 16 -7.29 -1.53 31.22
N TRP A 17 -6.76 -2.74 31.38
CA TRP A 17 -6.36 -3.62 30.28
C TRP A 17 -7.33 -4.75 29.98
N LEU A 18 -8.14 -5.14 30.96
CA LEU A 18 -8.94 -6.36 30.92
C LEU A 18 -10.43 -6.05 31.08
N PRO A 19 -11.30 -6.93 30.57
CA PRO A 19 -12.72 -6.84 30.85
C PRO A 19 -13.02 -6.99 32.35
N PRO A 20 -14.19 -6.49 32.82
CA PRO A 20 -14.63 -6.65 34.20
C PRO A 20 -14.61 -8.13 34.64
N ASN A 21 -14.21 -8.35 35.90
CA ASN A 21 -14.10 -9.68 36.54
C ASN A 21 -12.99 -10.60 35.97
N ILE A 22 -11.99 -10.04 35.28
CA ILE A 22 -10.84 -10.78 34.78
C ILE A 22 -9.54 -10.16 35.32
N THR A 23 -8.64 -11.01 35.78
CA THR A 23 -7.33 -10.62 36.30
C THR A 23 -6.20 -11.14 35.41
N TRP A 24 -4.98 -10.64 35.61
CA TRP A 24 -3.80 -11.13 34.88
C TRP A 24 -3.50 -12.60 35.15
N ASP A 25 -3.92 -13.14 36.31
CA ASP A 25 -3.72 -14.55 36.65
C ASP A 25 -4.61 -15.47 35.80
N ASP A 26 -5.80 -15.01 35.40
CA ASP A 26 -6.74 -15.78 34.56
C ASP A 26 -6.26 -15.96 33.12
N ILE A 27 -5.44 -15.02 32.64
CA ILE A 27 -4.88 -15.01 31.27
C ILE A 27 -3.36 -15.22 31.25
N LYS A 28 -2.79 -15.65 32.37
CA LYS A 28 -1.37 -15.93 32.46
C LYS A 28 -1.02 -17.13 31.57
N PRO A 29 0.01 -17.03 30.70
CA PRO A 29 0.45 -18.16 29.90
C PRO A 29 0.85 -19.35 30.80
N ASN A 30 0.35 -20.53 30.49
CA ASN A 30 0.71 -21.77 31.18
C ASN A 30 1.04 -22.88 30.15
N SER A 31 1.42 -24.07 30.60
CA SER A 31 1.78 -25.18 29.71
C SER A 31 0.65 -25.65 28.79
N GLU A 32 -0.60 -25.34 29.11
CA GLU A 32 -1.81 -25.74 28.38
C GLU A 32 -2.35 -24.62 27.49
N ASN A 33 -2.21 -23.36 27.91
CA ASN A 33 -2.75 -22.16 27.29
C ASN A 33 -1.63 -21.22 26.85
N LYS A 34 -1.41 -21.14 25.52
CA LYS A 34 -0.43 -20.24 24.89
C LYS A 34 -1.01 -18.83 24.70
N TYR A 35 -1.36 -18.14 25.77
CA TYR A 35 -1.85 -16.76 25.69
C TYR A 35 -0.72 -15.76 25.39
N ALA A 36 -1.09 -14.55 24.99
CA ALA A 36 -0.14 -13.50 24.66
C ALA A 36 0.59 -13.01 25.93
N ASP A 37 1.92 -13.16 25.95
CA ASP A 37 2.76 -12.60 27.00
C ASP A 37 3.31 -11.23 26.58
N TYR A 38 3.13 -10.20 27.40
CA TYR A 38 3.66 -8.86 27.14
C TYR A 38 5.19 -8.83 27.11
N HIS A 39 5.87 -9.76 27.78
CA HIS A 39 7.33 -9.89 27.69
C HIS A 39 7.80 -10.19 26.26
N HIS A 40 6.94 -10.77 25.41
CA HIS A 40 7.29 -11.01 24.02
C HIS A 40 7.55 -9.73 23.22
N LEU A 41 7.05 -8.57 23.67
CA LEU A 41 7.27 -7.28 23.01
C LEU A 41 8.74 -6.83 23.03
N ILE A 42 9.62 -7.52 23.76
CA ILE A 42 11.07 -7.28 23.71
C ILE A 42 11.72 -7.91 22.48
N PHE A 43 11.20 -9.01 21.93
CA PHE A 43 11.80 -9.74 20.79
C PHE A 43 11.86 -8.95 19.48
N PRO A 44 10.86 -8.11 19.14
CA PRO A 44 10.90 -7.28 17.94
C PRO A 44 12.13 -6.35 17.85
N LEU A 45 12.70 -5.91 18.98
CA LEU A 45 13.84 -4.98 18.99
C LEU A 45 15.14 -5.61 18.45
N PRO A 46 15.66 -6.73 18.98
CA PRO A 46 16.81 -7.41 18.39
C PRO A 46 16.48 -7.94 16.99
N MET A 47 15.25 -8.40 16.73
CA MET A 47 14.83 -8.81 15.39
C MET A 47 14.89 -7.66 14.38
N ALA A 48 14.58 -6.42 14.79
CA ALA A 48 14.69 -5.24 13.94
C ALA A 48 16.15 -4.99 13.53
N LEU A 49 17.12 -5.20 14.43
CA LEU A 49 18.54 -5.10 14.11
C LEU A 49 18.97 -6.17 13.09
N ILE A 50 18.45 -7.39 13.24
CA ILE A 50 18.69 -8.48 12.26
C ILE A 50 18.09 -8.11 10.90
N LEU A 51 16.86 -7.58 10.86
CA LEU A 51 16.23 -7.11 9.62
C LEU A 51 17.02 -5.98 8.97
N LEU A 52 17.60 -5.06 9.73
CA LEU A 52 18.50 -4.02 9.21
C LEU A 52 19.79 -4.61 8.62
N ALA A 53 20.36 -5.63 9.26
CA ALA A 53 21.53 -6.34 8.72
C ALA A 53 21.19 -7.08 7.41
N ILE A 54 20.03 -7.76 7.36
CA ILE A 54 19.52 -8.42 6.14
C ILE A 54 19.29 -7.39 5.04
N ARG A 55 18.64 -6.26 5.37
CA ARG A 55 18.43 -5.14 4.45
C ARG A 55 19.76 -4.67 3.86
N TYR A 56 20.76 -4.40 4.70
CA TYR A 56 22.08 -3.96 4.26
C TYR A 56 22.72 -4.95 3.28
N ALA A 57 22.66 -6.26 3.60
CA ALA A 57 23.17 -7.30 2.73
C ALA A 57 22.43 -7.35 1.38
N LEU A 58 21.09 -7.38 1.38
CA LEU A 58 20.30 -7.44 0.16
C LEU A 58 20.46 -6.19 -0.71
N GLU A 59 20.48 -4.99 -0.11
CA GLU A 59 20.75 -3.76 -0.85
C GLU A 59 22.12 -3.80 -1.54
N ARG A 60 23.15 -4.31 -0.85
CA ARG A 60 24.52 -4.36 -1.36
C ARG A 60 24.71 -5.43 -2.43
N TYR A 61 24.22 -6.63 -2.19
CA TYR A 61 24.56 -7.81 -3.00
C TYR A 61 23.51 -8.16 -4.04
N TRP A 62 22.25 -7.77 -3.86
CA TRP A 62 21.14 -8.20 -4.73
C TRP A 62 20.48 -7.00 -5.42
N PHE A 63 19.91 -6.06 -4.66
CA PHE A 63 19.13 -4.95 -5.24
C PHE A 63 19.97 -3.95 -6.03
N ALA A 64 21.15 -3.56 -5.54
CA ALA A 64 21.99 -2.62 -6.26
C ALA A 64 22.55 -3.21 -7.58
N PRO A 65 23.06 -4.46 -7.63
CA PRO A 65 23.43 -5.10 -8.89
C PRO A 65 22.24 -5.25 -9.85
N PHE A 66 21.09 -5.67 -9.35
CA PHE A 66 19.86 -5.79 -10.15
C PHE A 66 19.44 -4.44 -10.74
N GLY A 67 19.38 -3.38 -9.93
CA GLY A 67 19.07 -2.03 -10.42
C GLY A 67 20.06 -1.53 -11.49
N ARG A 68 21.35 -1.87 -11.37
CA ARG A 68 22.35 -1.55 -12.41
C ARG A 68 22.13 -2.33 -13.70
N SER A 69 21.73 -3.61 -13.61
CA SER A 69 21.36 -4.40 -14.80
C SER A 69 20.14 -3.85 -15.54
N LEU A 70 19.23 -3.17 -14.82
CA LEU A 70 18.11 -2.42 -15.42
C LEU A 70 18.52 -1.05 -16.01
N GLY A 71 19.82 -0.73 -16.03
CA GLY A 71 20.32 0.54 -16.57
C GLY A 71 20.23 1.73 -15.61
N ILE A 72 19.89 1.52 -14.33
CA ILE A 72 19.82 2.60 -13.34
C ILE A 72 21.24 3.04 -12.98
N LYS A 73 21.63 4.22 -13.48
CA LYS A 73 22.93 4.81 -13.19
C LYS A 73 23.02 5.24 -11.72
N ASN A 74 24.13 4.92 -11.06
CA ASN A 74 24.45 5.46 -9.74
C ASN A 74 25.04 6.88 -9.85
N THR A 75 24.31 7.78 -10.51
CA THR A 75 24.76 9.16 -10.69
C THR A 75 24.55 9.92 -9.38
N ARG A 76 25.64 10.12 -8.62
CA ARG A 76 25.66 11.09 -7.51
C ARG A 76 25.94 12.49 -8.08
N ALA A 77 25.34 13.51 -7.50
CA ALA A 77 25.63 14.88 -7.89
C ALA A 77 27.11 15.20 -7.65
N LYS A 78 27.69 16.06 -8.50
CA LYS A 78 29.09 16.48 -8.35
C LYS A 78 29.29 17.15 -6.99
N LYS A 79 30.43 16.88 -6.34
CA LYS A 79 30.80 17.53 -5.08
C LYS A 79 31.03 19.03 -5.29
N ALA A 80 30.62 19.82 -4.31
CA ALA A 80 30.80 21.26 -4.32
C ALA A 80 32.26 21.54 -3.94
N PRO A 81 32.89 22.57 -4.52
CA PRO A 81 34.21 22.99 -4.08
C PRO A 81 34.20 23.24 -2.56
N PRO A 82 35.19 22.77 -1.80
CA PRO A 82 35.21 22.97 -0.35
C PRO A 82 35.26 24.48 -0.05
N ASN A 83 34.29 24.97 0.73
CA ASN A 83 34.23 26.36 1.18
C ASN A 83 33.53 26.43 2.55
N GLU A 84 34.29 26.71 3.61
CA GLU A 84 33.79 26.69 4.98
C GLU A 84 32.76 27.80 5.26
N ILE A 85 32.90 28.97 4.63
CA ILE A 85 31.98 30.10 4.81
C ILE A 85 30.61 29.73 4.23
N LEU A 86 30.59 29.15 3.02
CA LEU A 86 29.37 28.69 2.39
C LEU A 86 28.75 27.47 3.08
N GLU A 87 29.55 26.57 3.65
CA GLU A 87 29.03 25.46 4.46
C GLU A 87 28.39 25.92 5.77
N LYS A 88 29.02 26.88 6.47
CA LYS A 88 28.43 27.52 7.66
C LYS A 88 27.12 28.21 7.30
N ALA A 89 27.09 28.93 6.18
CA ALA A 89 25.88 29.56 5.68
C ALA A 89 24.81 28.54 5.26
N TYR A 90 25.19 27.42 4.64
CA TYR A 90 24.28 26.36 4.23
C TYR A 90 23.60 25.68 5.41
N THR A 91 24.32 25.52 6.51
CA THR A 91 23.80 24.94 7.76
C THR A 91 22.71 25.84 8.39
N SER A 92 22.77 27.15 8.14
CA SER A 92 21.73 28.08 8.57
C SER A 92 20.46 27.94 7.70
N LYS A 93 19.26 27.98 8.32
CA LYS A 93 17.95 27.84 7.64
C LYS A 93 17.86 28.71 6.37
N LYS A 94 17.01 28.29 5.42
CA LYS A 94 16.67 28.92 4.12
C LYS A 94 17.33 30.30 3.89
N ILE A 95 18.48 30.29 3.20
CA ILE A 95 19.27 31.47 2.88
C ILE A 95 18.44 32.46 2.06
N LYS A 96 18.33 33.71 2.54
CA LYS A 96 17.64 34.81 1.84
C LYS A 96 18.57 35.50 0.84
N HIS A 97 18.01 36.15 -0.17
CA HIS A 97 18.79 36.86 -1.19
C HIS A 97 19.78 37.89 -0.59
N LYS A 98 19.38 38.64 0.45
CA LYS A 98 20.29 39.56 1.17
C LYS A 98 21.54 38.87 1.76
N GLN A 99 21.41 37.62 2.21
CA GLN A 99 22.55 36.84 2.69
C GLN A 99 23.43 36.35 1.55
N ILE A 100 22.86 36.04 0.38
CA ILE A 100 23.62 35.71 -0.83
C ILE A 100 24.50 36.89 -1.24
N LEU A 101 23.96 38.12 -1.23
CA LEU A 101 24.72 39.35 -1.49
C LEU A 101 25.88 39.55 -0.51
N ALA A 102 25.63 39.34 0.79
CA ALA A 102 26.67 39.45 1.81
C ALA A 102 27.78 38.39 1.62
N LEU A 103 27.40 37.15 1.31
CA LEU A 103 28.35 36.06 1.04
C LEU A 103 29.16 36.30 -0.22
N ALA A 104 28.53 36.81 -1.27
CA ALA A 104 29.20 37.20 -2.52
C ALA A 104 30.28 38.25 -2.25
N LYS A 105 29.94 39.29 -1.47
CA LYS A 105 30.91 40.33 -1.05
C LYS A 105 32.02 39.78 -0.16
N GLN A 106 31.71 38.88 0.77
CA GLN A 106 32.70 38.30 1.69
C GLN A 106 33.70 37.37 0.98
N LEU A 107 33.26 36.65 -0.05
CA LEU A 107 34.06 35.67 -0.78
C LEU A 107 34.74 36.21 -2.03
N ASP A 108 34.48 37.47 -2.38
CA ASP A 108 34.83 38.07 -3.66
C ASP A 108 34.32 37.23 -4.86
N TRP A 109 33.09 36.72 -4.71
CA TRP A 109 32.40 35.91 -5.72
C TRP A 109 31.23 36.69 -6.31
N SER A 110 30.87 36.39 -7.54
CA SER A 110 29.56 36.80 -8.07
C SER A 110 28.42 36.09 -7.33
N GLU A 111 27.27 36.75 -7.22
CA GLU A 111 26.04 36.15 -6.68
C GLU A 111 25.71 34.81 -7.34
N ARG A 112 25.90 34.74 -8.66
CA ARG A 112 25.65 33.53 -9.46
C ARG A 112 26.58 32.37 -9.07
N GLN A 113 27.84 32.64 -8.70
CA GLN A 113 28.76 31.61 -8.21
C GLN A 113 28.31 31.07 -6.86
N VAL A 114 27.90 31.95 -5.94
CA VAL A 114 27.35 31.57 -4.63
C VAL A 114 26.07 30.74 -4.81
N GLU A 115 25.13 31.19 -5.64
CA GLU A 115 23.91 30.45 -5.94
C GLU A 115 24.18 29.09 -6.59
N ARG A 116 25.14 29.03 -7.52
CA ARG A 116 25.54 27.77 -8.17
C ARG A 116 26.14 26.82 -7.16
N TRP A 117 27.00 27.30 -6.27
CA TRP A 117 27.57 26.50 -5.19
C TRP A 117 26.45 25.98 -4.26
N LEU A 118 25.53 26.83 -3.82
CA LEU A 118 24.41 26.45 -2.95
C LEU A 118 23.45 25.46 -3.63
N ARG A 119 23.22 25.59 -4.94
CA ARG A 119 22.45 24.61 -5.72
C ARG A 119 23.19 23.28 -5.84
N LEU A 120 24.49 23.31 -6.06
CA LEU A 120 25.33 22.12 -6.16
C LEU A 120 25.44 21.40 -4.81
N ARG A 121 25.58 22.14 -3.71
CA ARG A 121 25.62 21.58 -2.36
C ARG A 121 24.30 20.92 -1.98
N ARG A 122 23.17 21.59 -2.28
CA ARG A 122 21.83 20.99 -2.13
C ARG A 122 21.62 19.75 -2.99
N SER A 123 22.20 19.69 -4.19
CA SER A 123 22.05 18.52 -5.05
C SER A 123 22.92 17.33 -4.60
N GLN A 124 24.02 17.56 -3.87
CA GLN A 124 24.81 16.49 -3.25
C GLN A 124 24.07 15.74 -2.15
N ASP A 125 23.25 16.43 -1.37
CA ASP A 125 22.44 15.80 -0.32
C ASP A 125 21.25 15.03 -0.90
N LYS A 126 21.00 15.16 -2.22
CA LYS A 126 19.96 14.38 -2.89
C LYS A 126 20.45 12.94 -3.10
N PRO A 127 19.69 11.95 -2.62
CA PRO A 127 20.03 10.55 -2.80
C PRO A 127 19.91 10.15 -4.27
N SER A 128 20.74 9.19 -4.69
CA SER A 128 20.73 8.69 -6.06
C SER A 128 19.45 7.89 -6.34
N THR A 129 19.05 7.84 -7.62
CA THR A 129 17.91 7.03 -8.06
C THR A 129 18.09 5.55 -7.71
N LEU A 130 19.33 5.05 -7.77
CA LEU A 130 19.64 3.67 -7.37
C LEU A 130 19.39 3.43 -5.88
N THR A 131 19.76 4.37 -4.99
CA THR A 131 19.45 4.26 -3.56
C THR A 131 17.94 4.18 -3.35
N LYS A 132 17.16 5.08 -3.99
CA LYS A 132 15.70 5.03 -3.90
C LYS A 132 15.17 3.68 -4.40
N PHE A 133 15.64 3.20 -5.55
CA PHE A 133 15.24 1.89 -6.07
C PHE A 133 15.48 0.77 -5.04
N CYS A 134 16.67 0.67 -4.48
CA CYS A 134 17.02 -0.37 -3.49
C CYS A 134 16.14 -0.28 -2.23
N GLU A 135 15.89 0.92 -1.72
CA GLU A 135 15.01 1.11 -0.56
C GLU A 135 13.58 0.64 -0.82
N ASN A 136 13.04 0.88 -2.03
CA ASN A 136 11.69 0.42 -2.38
C ASN A 136 11.68 -1.09 -2.70
N SER A 137 12.78 -1.65 -3.23
CA SER A 137 12.92 -3.10 -3.40
C SER A 137 12.90 -3.85 -2.07
N TRP A 138 13.57 -3.34 -1.04
CA TRP A 138 13.51 -3.91 0.31
C TRP A 138 12.08 -3.94 0.85
N ARG A 139 11.36 -2.81 0.79
CA ARG A 139 9.98 -2.71 1.25
C ARG A 139 9.04 -3.61 0.43
N CYS A 140 9.17 -3.60 -0.89
CA CYS A 140 8.39 -4.46 -1.79
C CYS A 140 8.59 -5.95 -1.46
N LEU A 141 9.85 -6.39 -1.27
CA LEU A 141 10.16 -7.77 -0.89
C LEU A 141 9.52 -8.14 0.45
N TYR A 142 9.65 -7.26 1.45
CA TYR A 142 9.07 -7.49 2.77
C TYR A 142 7.54 -7.58 2.71
N TYR A 143 6.85 -6.62 2.10
CA TYR A 143 5.39 -6.62 2.04
C TYR A 143 4.86 -7.83 1.26
N THR A 144 5.58 -8.26 0.22
CA THR A 144 5.23 -9.48 -0.52
C THR A 144 5.33 -10.71 0.37
N TYR A 145 6.44 -10.84 1.11
CA TYR A 145 6.63 -11.93 2.07
C TYR A 145 5.56 -11.91 3.18
N SER A 146 5.34 -10.75 3.79
CA SER A 146 4.40 -10.57 4.91
C SER A 146 2.97 -10.89 4.50
N PHE A 147 2.52 -10.38 3.35
CA PHE A 147 1.18 -10.65 2.83
C PHE A 147 0.98 -12.14 2.50
N LEU A 148 1.93 -12.78 1.82
CA LEU A 148 1.83 -14.21 1.49
C LEU A 148 1.84 -15.06 2.75
N TYR A 149 2.74 -14.78 3.69
CA TYR A 149 2.79 -15.49 4.97
C TYR A 149 1.48 -15.32 5.74
N GLY A 150 0.99 -14.09 5.90
CA GLY A 150 -0.28 -13.77 6.53
C GLY A 150 -1.46 -14.50 5.89
N LEU A 151 -1.55 -14.50 4.56
CA LEU A 151 -2.62 -15.17 3.83
C LEU A 151 -2.61 -16.69 4.08
N ILE A 152 -1.43 -17.33 4.01
CA ILE A 152 -1.28 -18.77 4.24
C ILE A 152 -1.71 -19.16 5.65
N ILE A 153 -1.23 -18.45 6.67
CA ILE A 153 -1.50 -18.84 8.06
C ILE A 153 -2.94 -18.51 8.49
N LEU A 154 -3.53 -17.45 7.93
CA LEU A 154 -4.88 -17.02 8.27
C LEU A 154 -5.96 -17.77 7.49
N TRP A 155 -5.61 -18.41 6.36
CA TRP A 155 -6.58 -19.09 5.49
C TRP A 155 -7.47 -20.08 6.24
N ASN A 156 -6.89 -20.84 7.15
CA ASN A 156 -7.58 -21.87 7.93
C ASN A 156 -8.15 -21.33 9.26
N LYS A 157 -8.03 -20.02 9.54
CA LYS A 157 -8.53 -19.43 10.78
C LYS A 157 -9.93 -18.87 10.56
N PRO A 158 -10.90 -19.16 11.45
CA PRO A 158 -12.30 -18.79 11.22
C PRO A 158 -12.50 -17.26 11.20
N TRP A 159 -11.69 -16.50 11.93
CA TRP A 159 -11.82 -15.04 11.99
C TRP A 159 -11.43 -14.31 10.70
N LEU A 160 -10.73 -14.97 9.77
CA LEU A 160 -10.50 -14.41 8.42
C LEU A 160 -11.81 -14.30 7.65
N TRP A 161 -12.68 -15.30 7.78
CA TRP A 161 -13.94 -15.40 7.03
C TRP A 161 -15.11 -14.80 7.79
N ASP A 162 -15.11 -14.93 9.12
CA ASP A 162 -16.11 -14.36 9.99
C ASP A 162 -15.50 -13.62 11.19
N ILE A 163 -15.42 -12.30 11.06
CA ILE A 163 -14.77 -11.40 12.01
C ILE A 163 -15.33 -11.49 13.44
N ASN A 164 -16.57 -11.95 13.64
CA ASN A 164 -17.16 -12.15 14.97
C ASN A 164 -16.39 -13.18 15.81
N HIS A 165 -15.69 -14.12 15.17
CA HIS A 165 -14.78 -15.04 15.85
C HIS A 165 -13.58 -14.33 16.49
N CYS A 166 -13.36 -13.03 16.24
CA CYS A 166 -12.42 -12.22 17.00
C CYS A 166 -12.90 -11.92 18.43
N TYR A 167 -14.17 -12.13 18.76
CA TYR A 167 -14.74 -11.78 20.06
C TYR A 167 -15.29 -12.99 20.84
N TYR A 168 -15.65 -14.07 20.16
CA TYR A 168 -16.12 -15.28 20.84
C TYR A 168 -15.03 -15.83 21.77
N ASN A 169 -15.41 -16.10 23.03
CA ASN A 169 -14.51 -16.52 24.12
C ASN A 169 -13.37 -15.54 24.43
N TYR A 170 -13.48 -14.28 24.02
CA TYR A 170 -12.52 -13.25 24.45
C TYR A 170 -12.64 -13.04 25.97
N PRO A 171 -11.53 -12.88 26.72
CA PRO A 171 -10.13 -12.71 26.28
C PRO A 171 -9.30 -14.02 26.22
N TYR A 172 -9.92 -15.20 26.26
CA TYR A 172 -9.23 -16.50 26.35
C TYR A 172 -8.76 -17.03 24.98
N HIS A 173 -8.05 -16.21 24.20
CA HIS A 173 -7.54 -16.59 22.88
C HIS A 173 -6.10 -17.07 22.94
N SER A 174 -5.86 -18.33 22.58
CA SER A 174 -4.51 -18.85 22.39
C SER A 174 -3.86 -18.27 21.13
N VAL A 175 -2.59 -17.90 21.24
CA VAL A 175 -1.74 -17.47 20.12
C VAL A 175 -0.94 -18.68 19.63
N SER A 176 -1.20 -19.08 18.39
CA SER A 176 -0.46 -20.16 17.75
C SER A 176 0.91 -19.66 17.23
N ASN A 177 1.89 -20.56 17.11
CA ASN A 177 3.29 -20.18 16.80
C ASN A 177 3.42 -19.44 15.45
N ASP A 178 2.61 -19.81 14.45
CA ASP A 178 2.49 -19.14 13.16
C ASP A 178 2.08 -17.68 13.30
N VAL A 179 1.07 -17.40 14.12
CA VAL A 179 0.59 -16.03 14.43
C VAL A 179 1.64 -15.26 15.22
N TRP A 180 2.32 -15.91 16.17
CA TRP A 180 3.40 -15.29 16.93
C TRP A 180 4.51 -14.78 16.00
N TRP A 181 5.01 -15.63 15.09
CA TRP A 181 6.06 -15.23 14.15
C TRP A 181 5.60 -14.12 13.21
N TYR A 182 4.34 -14.20 12.72
CA TYR A 182 3.77 -13.13 11.88
C TYR A 182 3.83 -11.79 12.61
N TYR A 183 3.37 -11.77 13.86
CA TYR A 183 3.26 -10.56 14.66
C TYR A 183 4.63 -9.99 15.04
N MET A 184 5.56 -10.85 15.48
CA MET A 184 6.89 -10.42 15.93
C MET A 184 7.75 -9.92 14.77
N ILE A 185 7.72 -10.58 13.61
CA ILE A 185 8.43 -10.13 12.41
C ILE A 185 7.83 -8.80 11.91
N SER A 186 6.51 -8.68 11.88
CA SER A 186 5.84 -7.43 11.50
C SER A 186 6.17 -6.27 12.41
N MET A 187 6.12 -6.46 13.72
CA MET A 187 6.53 -5.42 14.67
C MET A 187 8.02 -5.07 14.53
N ALA A 188 8.88 -6.06 14.32
CA ALA A 188 10.32 -5.86 14.09
C ALA A 188 10.58 -5.04 12.82
N PHE A 189 9.82 -5.29 11.75
CA PHE A 189 9.91 -4.52 10.53
C PHE A 189 9.52 -3.06 10.73
N TYR A 190 8.41 -2.76 11.42
CA TYR A 190 8.04 -1.38 11.71
C TYR A 190 9.03 -0.67 12.64
N TRP A 191 9.62 -1.37 13.61
CA TRP A 191 10.75 -0.84 14.38
C TRP A 191 11.95 -0.54 13.47
N SER A 192 12.31 -1.46 12.58
CA SER A 192 13.42 -1.27 11.64
C SER A 192 13.21 -0.05 10.75
N LEU A 193 11.98 0.17 10.25
CA LEU A 193 11.62 1.34 9.46
C LEU A 193 11.64 2.63 10.30
N SER A 194 11.18 2.58 11.54
CA SER A 194 11.19 3.73 12.45
C SER A 194 12.60 4.23 12.71
N PHE A 195 13.56 3.31 12.90
CA PHE A 195 14.97 3.67 13.06
C PHE A 195 15.61 4.09 11.73
N SER A 196 15.41 3.32 10.65
CA SER A 196 16.06 3.59 9.38
C SER A 196 15.59 4.89 8.75
N GLN A 197 14.35 5.30 8.97
CA GLN A 197 13.77 6.50 8.37
C GLN A 197 14.55 7.80 8.68
N PHE A 198 15.29 7.86 9.80
CA PHE A 198 16.16 9.00 10.12
C PHE A 198 17.41 9.10 9.23
N PHE A 199 17.86 7.96 8.69
CA PHE A 199 19.03 7.82 7.84
C PHE A 199 18.68 7.63 6.35
N ASP A 200 17.48 7.14 6.07
CA ASP A 200 16.92 6.96 4.73
C ASP A 200 16.63 8.30 4.05
N VAL A 201 16.27 8.25 2.76
CA VAL A 201 15.85 9.43 2.00
C VAL A 201 14.69 10.15 2.68
N LYS A 202 14.95 11.34 3.24
CA LYS A 202 13.91 12.20 3.80
C LYS A 202 12.99 12.72 2.69
N ARG A 203 11.70 12.38 2.81
CA ARG A 203 10.62 12.81 1.91
C ARG A 203 9.76 13.89 2.59
N LYS A 204 8.90 14.58 1.83
CA LYS A 204 8.09 15.70 2.36
C LYS A 204 7.03 15.23 3.39
N ASP A 205 6.62 13.97 3.29
CA ASP A 205 5.71 13.25 4.18
C ASP A 205 6.41 12.60 5.39
N PHE A 206 7.67 12.97 5.68
CA PHE A 206 8.47 12.39 6.75
C PHE A 206 7.71 12.30 8.09
N TRP A 207 7.11 13.41 8.54
CA TRP A 207 6.40 13.43 9.84
C TRP A 207 5.12 12.60 9.82
N GLN A 208 4.39 12.57 8.70
CA GLN A 208 3.19 11.75 8.57
C GLN A 208 3.53 10.26 8.63
N MET A 209 4.57 9.82 7.91
CA MET A 209 5.06 8.44 7.95
C MET A 209 5.65 8.07 9.31
N PHE A 210 6.34 9.00 9.98
CA PHE A 210 6.87 8.74 11.32
C PHE A 210 5.74 8.55 12.35
N ILE A 211 4.76 9.46 12.35
CA ILE A 211 3.57 9.33 13.21
C ILE A 211 2.84 8.02 12.93
N HIS A 212 2.71 7.63 11.65
CA HIS A 212 2.13 6.35 11.27
C HIS A 212 2.89 5.14 11.84
N HIS A 213 4.22 5.11 11.73
CA HIS A 213 5.01 4.00 12.28
C HIS A 213 4.88 3.92 13.82
N ILE A 214 4.90 5.06 14.51
CA ILE A 214 4.69 5.07 15.96
C ILE A 214 3.27 4.61 16.31
N ALA A 215 2.25 5.10 15.60
CA ALA A 215 0.86 4.69 15.82
C ALA A 215 0.66 3.19 15.57
N THR A 216 1.24 2.63 14.51
CA THR A 216 1.15 1.19 14.20
C THR A 216 1.90 0.33 15.21
N ILE A 217 3.09 0.73 15.66
CA ILE A 217 3.82 0.02 16.74
C ILE A 217 2.99 0.02 18.03
N ILE A 218 2.45 1.18 18.44
CA ILE A 218 1.62 1.27 19.65
C ILE A 218 0.36 0.42 19.48
N LEU A 219 -0.31 0.48 18.31
CA LEU A 219 -1.49 -0.32 18.00
C LEU A 219 -1.21 -1.82 18.12
N MET A 220 -0.07 -2.27 17.59
CA MET A 220 0.36 -3.66 17.69
C MET A 220 0.69 -4.06 19.13
N CYS A 221 1.34 -3.20 19.92
CA CYS A 221 1.59 -3.45 21.34
C CYS A 221 0.28 -3.58 22.13
N PHE A 222 -0.68 -2.66 21.94
CA PHE A 222 -1.99 -2.72 22.59
C PHE A 222 -2.77 -3.96 22.19
N SER A 223 -2.75 -4.30 20.89
CA SER A 223 -3.41 -5.52 20.41
C SER A 223 -2.78 -6.78 20.98
N TRP A 224 -1.45 -6.81 21.20
CA TRP A 224 -0.79 -7.94 21.83
C TRP A 224 -1.11 -8.05 23.33
N VAL A 225 -0.94 -6.97 24.09
CA VAL A 225 -1.17 -6.96 25.55
C VAL A 225 -2.64 -7.22 25.89
N GLY A 226 -3.57 -6.64 25.13
CA GLY A 226 -5.00 -6.86 25.31
C GLY A 226 -5.53 -8.16 24.68
N ASN A 227 -4.67 -9.06 24.21
CA ASN A 227 -5.03 -10.29 23.49
C ASN A 227 -6.01 -10.09 22.32
N LEU A 228 -5.96 -8.94 21.64
CA LEU A 228 -6.73 -8.61 20.43
C LEU A 228 -5.97 -9.04 19.16
N THR A 229 -5.17 -10.11 19.26
CA THR A 229 -4.25 -10.55 18.19
C THR A 229 -5.00 -10.95 16.92
N ARG A 230 -6.20 -11.55 17.04
CA ARG A 230 -7.06 -11.90 15.89
C ARG A 230 -7.38 -10.69 15.02
N ILE A 231 -7.86 -9.59 15.61
CA ILE A 231 -8.09 -8.32 14.90
C ILE A 231 -6.78 -7.77 14.34
N GLY A 232 -5.71 -7.77 15.15
CA GLY A 232 -4.40 -7.29 14.72
C GLY A 232 -3.89 -7.99 13.45
N THR A 233 -4.06 -9.31 13.34
CA THR A 233 -3.66 -10.07 12.15
C THR A 233 -4.46 -9.71 10.90
N LEU A 234 -5.75 -9.38 11.04
CA LEU A 234 -6.58 -8.90 9.93
C LEU A 234 -6.16 -7.50 9.48
N VAL A 235 -5.86 -6.61 10.43
CA VAL A 235 -5.33 -5.27 10.13
C VAL A 235 -4.04 -5.39 9.32
N LEU A 236 -3.05 -6.16 9.79
CA LEU A 236 -1.79 -6.39 9.07
C LEU A 236 -2.03 -6.90 7.64
N LEU A 237 -2.84 -7.96 7.48
CA LEU A 237 -3.09 -8.58 6.18
C LEU A 237 -3.72 -7.58 5.17
N VAL A 238 -4.74 -6.84 5.59
CA VAL A 238 -5.45 -5.87 4.73
C VAL A 238 -4.51 -4.73 4.33
N HIS A 239 -3.59 -4.34 5.21
CA HIS A 239 -2.70 -3.21 4.97
C HIS A 239 -1.58 -3.58 3.98
N ASP A 240 -0.91 -4.72 4.18
CA ASP A 240 0.26 -5.10 3.37
C ASP A 240 -0.04 -5.32 1.89
N CYS A 241 -1.28 -5.70 1.53
CA CYS A 241 -1.68 -6.01 0.15
C CYS A 241 -1.43 -4.86 -0.85
N ALA A 242 -1.88 -3.64 -0.53
CA ALA A 242 -1.73 -2.49 -1.43
C ALA A 242 -0.28 -1.96 -1.46
N ASP A 243 0.47 -2.13 -0.36
CA ASP A 243 1.82 -1.58 -0.21
C ASP A 243 2.83 -2.27 -1.12
N ILE A 244 2.58 -3.53 -1.50
CA ILE A 244 3.36 -4.26 -2.53
C ILE A 244 3.37 -3.46 -3.85
N PHE A 245 2.18 -3.10 -4.34
CA PHE A 245 2.04 -2.42 -5.63
C PHE A 245 2.51 -0.96 -5.56
N LEU A 246 2.35 -0.30 -4.41
CA LEU A 246 2.88 1.04 -4.16
C LEU A 246 4.42 1.07 -4.31
N GLU A 247 5.12 0.13 -3.70
CA GLU A 247 6.58 0.06 -3.79
C GLU A 247 7.04 -0.43 -5.17
N ALA A 248 6.32 -1.37 -5.79
CA ALA A 248 6.59 -1.84 -7.15
C ALA A 248 6.44 -0.73 -8.22
N ALA A 249 5.41 0.12 -8.12
CA ALA A 249 5.22 1.26 -9.03
C ALA A 249 6.40 2.24 -8.95
N LYS A 250 6.88 2.53 -7.72
CA LYS A 250 8.06 3.37 -7.51
C LYS A 250 9.32 2.75 -8.10
N MET A 251 9.51 1.43 -7.95
CA MET A 251 10.61 0.70 -8.58
C MET A 251 10.58 0.83 -10.10
N ALA A 252 9.43 0.59 -10.74
CA ALA A 252 9.25 0.73 -12.19
C ALA A 252 9.55 2.17 -12.66
N LYS A 253 9.09 3.19 -11.91
CA LYS A 253 9.41 4.59 -12.16
C LYS A 253 10.91 4.87 -12.13
N TYR A 254 11.63 4.35 -11.13
CA TYR A 254 13.08 4.56 -11.02
C TYR A 254 13.89 3.80 -12.08
N ALA A 255 13.35 2.71 -12.62
CA ALA A 255 13.89 1.98 -13.76
C ALA A 255 13.55 2.62 -15.12
N ASN A 256 12.79 3.73 -15.16
CA ASN A 256 12.26 4.37 -16.37
C ASN A 256 11.31 3.49 -17.20
N TYR A 257 10.60 2.55 -16.57
CA TYR A 257 9.56 1.74 -17.21
C TYR A 257 8.18 2.37 -17.01
N GLN A 258 7.92 3.47 -17.73
CA GLN A 258 6.72 4.30 -17.51
C GLN A 258 5.41 3.53 -17.72
N LYS A 259 5.27 2.77 -18.82
CA LYS A 259 4.05 1.97 -19.09
C LYS A 259 3.74 0.97 -17.97
N LEU A 260 4.78 0.29 -17.46
CA LEU A 260 4.65 -0.64 -16.35
C LEU A 260 4.31 0.08 -15.04
N CYS A 261 4.94 1.23 -14.79
CA CYS A 261 4.63 2.08 -13.64
C CYS A 261 3.16 2.51 -13.64
N ASP A 262 2.63 2.97 -14.76
CA ASP A 262 1.24 3.44 -14.87
C ASP A 262 0.26 2.28 -14.67
N PHE A 263 0.53 1.12 -15.26
CA PHE A 263 -0.28 -0.09 -15.06
C PHE A 263 -0.31 -0.53 -13.58
N ILE A 264 0.86 -0.63 -12.93
CA ILE A 264 0.95 -0.99 -11.51
C ILE A 264 0.28 0.07 -10.64
N PHE A 265 0.40 1.36 -10.99
CA PHE A 265 -0.23 2.46 -10.25
C PHE A 265 -1.76 2.39 -10.28
N VAL A 266 -2.37 1.97 -11.39
CA VAL A 266 -3.81 1.74 -11.48
C VAL A 266 -4.23 0.60 -10.54
N ILE A 267 -3.52 -0.54 -10.59
CA ILE A 267 -3.79 -1.68 -9.69
C ILE A 267 -3.65 -1.26 -8.22
N PHE A 268 -2.56 -0.57 -7.89
CA PHE A 268 -2.32 0.01 -6.58
C PHE A 268 -3.49 0.89 -6.12
N THR A 269 -3.98 1.79 -6.97
CA THR A 269 -5.06 2.72 -6.62
C THR A 269 -6.35 1.97 -6.31
N ILE A 270 -6.71 0.98 -7.13
CA ILE A 270 -7.90 0.15 -6.90
C ILE A 270 -7.76 -0.62 -5.57
N LEU A 271 -6.63 -1.28 -5.35
CA LEU A 271 -6.37 -2.03 -4.12
C LEU A 271 -6.36 -1.14 -2.88
N TRP A 272 -5.77 0.04 -2.96
CA TRP A 272 -5.75 1.01 -1.88
C TRP A 272 -7.16 1.42 -1.47
N ILE A 273 -8.02 1.76 -2.44
CA ILE A 273 -9.42 2.14 -2.16
C ILE A 273 -10.17 0.96 -1.53
N VAL A 274 -10.08 -0.24 -2.11
CA VAL A 274 -10.76 -1.43 -1.57
C VAL A 274 -10.29 -1.74 -0.15
N THR A 275 -8.98 -1.79 0.09
CA THR A 275 -8.43 -2.22 1.38
C THR A 275 -8.53 -1.14 2.46
N ARG A 276 -8.15 0.10 2.16
CA ARG A 276 -8.01 1.19 3.16
C ARG A 276 -9.29 2.01 3.34
N VAL A 277 -10.11 2.16 2.30
CA VAL A 277 -11.34 2.98 2.32
C VAL A 277 -12.59 2.10 2.37
N GLY A 278 -12.53 0.88 1.85
CA GLY A 278 -13.62 -0.10 1.94
C GLY A 278 -13.50 -0.99 3.17
N ILE A 279 -12.66 -2.02 3.08
CA ILE A 279 -12.56 -3.10 4.07
C ILE A 279 -12.18 -2.57 5.45
N PHE A 280 -11.14 -1.74 5.56
CA PHE A 280 -10.66 -1.29 6.87
C PHE A 280 -11.73 -0.55 7.72
N PRO A 281 -12.41 0.51 7.23
CA PRO A 281 -13.42 1.20 8.03
C PRO A 281 -14.73 0.40 8.16
N PHE A 282 -15.24 -0.17 7.07
CA PHE A 282 -16.59 -0.77 7.06
C PHE A 282 -16.63 -2.22 7.57
N TRP A 283 -15.50 -2.93 7.55
CA TRP A 283 -15.42 -4.29 8.10
C TRP A 283 -14.70 -4.31 9.45
N ILE A 284 -13.44 -3.83 9.51
CA ILE A 284 -12.64 -3.94 10.74
C ILE A 284 -13.08 -2.93 11.80
N ILE A 285 -13.04 -1.62 11.50
CA ILE A 285 -13.40 -0.59 12.48
C ILE A 285 -14.87 -0.69 12.89
N TYR A 286 -15.77 -0.96 11.94
CA TYR A 286 -17.17 -1.22 12.28
C TYR A 286 -17.32 -2.39 13.26
N SER A 287 -16.60 -3.49 13.01
CA SER A 287 -16.61 -4.64 13.90
C SER A 287 -16.10 -4.30 15.30
N THR A 288 -14.95 -3.62 15.41
CA THR A 288 -14.36 -3.31 16.72
C THR A 288 -15.13 -2.24 17.48
N SER A 289 -15.67 -1.23 16.80
CA SER A 289 -16.33 -0.11 17.44
C SER A 289 -17.83 -0.32 17.70
N ILE A 290 -18.52 -1.12 16.90
CA ILE A 290 -19.99 -1.27 16.97
C ILE A 290 -20.41 -2.68 17.37
N ILE A 291 -19.75 -3.71 16.85
CA ILE A 291 -20.12 -5.11 17.14
C ILE A 291 -19.53 -5.57 18.47
N ALA A 292 -18.22 -5.34 18.68
CA ALA A 292 -17.53 -5.82 19.87
C ALA A 292 -18.15 -5.34 21.20
N PRO A 293 -18.58 -4.06 21.36
CA PRO A 293 -19.24 -3.60 22.59
C PRO A 293 -20.56 -4.31 22.92
N LYS A 294 -21.16 -5.00 21.94
CA LYS A 294 -22.38 -5.81 22.14
C LYS A 294 -22.08 -7.23 22.64
N ILE A 295 -20.84 -7.69 22.49
CA ILE A 295 -20.41 -9.07 22.78
C ILE A 295 -19.52 -9.13 24.01
N VAL A 296 -18.60 -8.17 24.15
CA VAL A 296 -17.58 -8.14 25.19
C VAL A 296 -17.81 -6.91 26.08
N PRO A 297 -17.73 -7.03 27.41
CA PRO A 297 -17.75 -5.86 28.26
C PRO A 297 -16.48 -5.02 28.07
N MET A 298 -16.67 -3.72 27.84
CA MET A 298 -15.61 -2.81 27.38
C MET A 298 -14.72 -2.34 28.53
N PHE A 299 -13.46 -2.05 28.19
CA PHE A 299 -12.42 -1.60 29.13
C PHE A 299 -11.60 -0.44 28.52
N PRO A 300 -10.92 0.40 29.33
CA PRO A 300 -10.23 1.61 28.87
C PRO A 300 -9.22 1.39 27.73
N ALA A 301 -8.35 0.38 27.82
CA ALA A 301 -7.36 0.10 26.77
C ALA A 301 -8.00 -0.28 25.43
N TYR A 302 -9.23 -0.83 25.43
CA TYR A 302 -10.00 -1.09 24.22
C TYR A 302 -10.38 0.19 23.48
N TYR A 303 -10.76 1.25 24.21
CA TYR A 303 -11.07 2.55 23.61
C TYR A 303 -9.81 3.23 23.05
N ILE A 304 -8.67 3.10 23.74
CA ILE A 304 -7.38 3.59 23.23
C ILE A 304 -7.00 2.86 21.93
N PHE A 305 -7.16 1.54 21.90
CA PHE A 305 -6.92 0.73 20.71
C PHE A 305 -7.79 1.20 19.52
N ASN A 306 -9.10 1.42 19.73
CA ASN A 306 -9.98 1.95 18.69
C ASN A 306 -9.62 3.38 18.28
N ALA A 307 -9.23 4.25 19.21
CA ALA A 307 -8.75 5.60 18.89
C ALA A 307 -7.51 5.57 17.98
N LEU A 308 -6.59 4.63 18.19
CA LEU A 308 -5.44 4.41 17.31
C LEU A 308 -5.84 3.89 15.93
N LEU A 309 -6.86 3.04 15.82
CA LEU A 309 -7.43 2.63 14.53
C LEU A 309 -8.04 3.81 13.77
N TYR A 310 -8.75 4.71 14.47
CA TYR A 310 -9.29 5.94 13.87
C TYR A 310 -8.19 6.91 13.44
N LEU A 311 -7.12 7.04 14.22
CA LEU A 311 -5.93 7.81 13.81
C LEU A 311 -5.33 7.24 12.52
N LEU A 312 -5.26 5.91 12.41
CA LEU A 312 -4.79 5.24 11.20
C LEU A 312 -5.71 5.52 10.00
N LEU A 313 -7.03 5.50 10.21
CA LEU A 313 -8.01 5.85 9.18
C LEU A 313 -7.88 7.31 8.71
N LEU A 314 -7.63 8.25 9.63
CA LEU A 314 -7.41 9.65 9.28
C LEU A 314 -6.18 9.82 8.37
N LEU A 315 -5.08 9.12 8.70
CA LEU A 315 -3.88 9.12 7.85
C LEU A 315 -4.18 8.53 6.47
N HIS A 316 -4.95 7.42 6.40
CA HIS A 316 -5.39 6.86 5.12
C HIS A 316 -6.24 7.83 4.30
N ALA A 317 -7.12 8.61 4.92
CA ALA A 317 -7.91 9.62 4.21
C ALA A 317 -7.00 10.69 3.57
N ILE A 318 -5.98 11.14 4.29
CA ILE A 318 -4.97 12.10 3.77
C ILE A 318 -4.25 11.50 2.57
N TRP A 319 -3.73 10.28 2.66
CA TRP A 319 -3.03 9.66 1.53
C TRP A 319 -3.96 9.32 0.37
N THR A 320 -5.21 8.92 0.64
CA THR A 320 -6.21 8.71 -0.41
C THR A 320 -6.43 9.98 -1.21
N TYR A 321 -6.58 11.13 -0.54
CA TYR A 321 -6.66 12.42 -1.22
C TYR A 321 -5.43 12.68 -2.11
N LEU A 322 -4.21 12.39 -1.62
CA LEU A 322 -2.98 12.56 -2.41
C LEU A 322 -2.91 11.61 -3.62
N ILE A 323 -3.33 10.36 -3.46
CA ILE A 323 -3.36 9.35 -4.53
C ILE A 323 -4.37 9.76 -5.61
N LEU A 324 -5.59 10.15 -5.21
CA LEU A 324 -6.62 10.60 -6.14
C LEU A 324 -6.20 11.88 -6.86
N LYS A 325 -5.52 12.81 -6.18
CA LYS A 325 -4.95 14.01 -6.82
C LYS A 325 -3.95 13.65 -7.92
N ILE A 326 -3.07 12.68 -7.67
CA ILE A 326 -2.10 12.20 -8.68
C ILE A 326 -2.82 11.53 -9.85
N ALA A 327 -3.80 10.66 -9.56
CA ALA A 327 -4.58 9.97 -10.58
C ALA A 327 -5.33 10.99 -11.47
N TYR A 328 -6.02 11.96 -10.84
CA TYR A 328 -6.70 13.05 -11.54
C TYR A 328 -5.73 13.80 -12.47
N ASN A 329 -4.60 14.27 -11.96
CA ASN A 329 -3.63 14.99 -12.78
C ASN A 329 -3.09 14.15 -13.95
N ALA A 330 -2.90 12.84 -13.76
CA ALA A 330 -2.47 11.95 -14.83
C ALA A 330 -3.52 11.80 -15.94
N PHE A 331 -4.81 11.70 -15.58
CA PHE A 331 -5.90 11.62 -16.56
C PHE A 331 -6.05 12.89 -17.39
N TYR A 332 -6.00 14.07 -16.76
CA TYR A 332 -6.13 15.35 -17.47
C TYR A 332 -4.90 15.67 -18.32
N ALA A 333 -3.69 15.29 -17.89
CA ALA A 333 -2.50 15.44 -18.71
C ALA A 333 -2.58 14.60 -20.01
N GLY A 334 -3.16 13.39 -19.95
CA GLY A 334 -3.41 12.56 -21.13
C GLY A 334 -4.51 13.11 -22.06
N GLN A 335 -5.42 13.95 -21.55
CA GLN A 335 -6.43 14.64 -22.37
C GLN A 335 -5.87 15.89 -23.08
N MET A 336 -4.85 16.54 -22.52
CA MET A 336 -4.21 17.72 -23.12
C MET A 336 -3.14 17.39 -24.18
N GLU A 337 -2.79 16.11 -24.37
CA GLU A 337 -1.86 15.70 -25.43
C GLU A 337 -2.50 15.79 -26.84
N GLY A 338 -3.81 16.06 -26.91
CA GLY A 338 -4.57 16.31 -28.14
C GLY A 338 -4.67 17.78 -28.56
N ASP A 339 -4.35 18.76 -27.72
CA ASP A 339 -4.39 20.16 -28.14
C ASP A 339 -3.48 21.07 -27.29
N ILE A 340 -2.69 21.90 -27.99
CA ILE A 340 -1.92 23.06 -27.53
C ILE A 340 -0.96 22.90 -26.32
N ARG A 341 0.33 22.80 -26.68
CA ARG A 341 1.46 23.31 -25.88
C ARG A 341 1.18 24.74 -25.39
N SER A 342 1.04 24.95 -24.07
CA SER A 342 1.86 25.91 -23.29
C SER A 342 1.38 26.09 -21.84
N ASN A 343 2.31 25.80 -20.94
CA ASN A 343 2.63 26.55 -19.71
C ASN A 343 1.52 26.83 -18.66
N SER A 344 1.34 25.89 -17.73
CA SER A 344 1.30 26.18 -16.28
C SER A 344 1.39 24.88 -15.49
N SER A 345 2.59 24.54 -15.01
CA SER A 345 2.79 23.43 -14.07
C SER A 345 3.82 23.82 -13.01
N GLU A 346 3.44 24.83 -12.22
CA GLU A 346 4.10 25.18 -10.96
C GLU A 346 3.02 25.26 -9.88
N ASP A 347 2.55 24.11 -9.37
CA ASP A 347 2.08 23.91 -7.99
C ASP A 347 1.37 22.57 -7.78
N VAL A 348 2.07 21.44 -7.90
CA VAL A 348 1.60 20.18 -7.27
C VAL A 348 2.77 19.36 -6.71
N SER A 349 3.03 19.61 -5.43
CA SER A 349 3.59 18.71 -4.41
C SER A 349 4.46 17.53 -4.88
N ASP A 350 5.79 17.71 -4.85
CA ASP A 350 6.69 16.57 -4.96
C ASP A 350 6.54 15.58 -3.79
N ALA A 351 6.27 14.27 -3.92
CA ALA A 351 5.92 13.39 -5.05
C ALA A 351 6.31 13.79 -6.50
N SER A 352 7.52 14.29 -6.73
CA SER A 352 8.10 14.55 -8.07
C SER A 352 9.63 14.54 -7.97
N LEU A 353 10.27 13.68 -8.77
CA LEU A 353 11.01 14.05 -9.97
C LEU A 353 12.20 14.99 -9.68
N ASN A 354 13.41 14.42 -9.64
CA ASN A 354 14.61 15.19 -9.93
C ASN A 354 14.86 15.11 -11.44
N ASN A 355 14.75 16.24 -12.13
CA ASN A 355 15.22 16.42 -13.49
C ASN A 355 16.75 16.51 -13.55
N THR A 356 17.33 15.87 -14.55
CA THR A 356 18.47 16.39 -15.33
C THR A 356 18.11 16.25 -16.80
N PRO A 357 18.34 17.27 -17.64
CA PRO A 357 18.09 17.19 -19.07
C PRO A 357 19.26 16.44 -19.72
N VAL A 358 18.95 15.44 -20.55
CA VAL A 358 19.91 14.95 -21.54
C VAL A 358 19.20 14.97 -22.88
N ASN A 359 19.48 16.01 -23.65
CA ASN A 359 19.30 16.00 -25.10
C ASN A 359 20.11 14.83 -25.65
N ASN A 360 19.47 13.98 -26.45
CA ASN A 360 20.05 13.39 -27.65
C ASN A 360 18.92 12.81 -28.48
N THR A 361 18.54 13.58 -29.49
CA THR A 361 17.81 13.13 -30.67
C THR A 361 18.64 12.03 -31.34
N THR A 362 18.13 10.80 -31.38
CA THR A 362 18.51 9.82 -32.41
C THR A 362 17.27 9.06 -32.80
N ASN A 363 16.80 9.34 -34.01
CA ASN A 363 15.74 8.61 -34.69
C ASN A 363 16.20 7.17 -34.90
N TYR A 364 15.45 6.20 -34.39
CA TYR A 364 15.47 4.84 -34.90
C TYR A 364 14.04 4.38 -35.16
N SER A 365 13.84 3.96 -36.40
CA SER A 365 12.63 3.36 -36.95
C SER A 365 12.16 2.17 -36.12
N LEU A 366 10.87 2.13 -35.83
CA LEU A 366 10.19 1.01 -35.17
C LEU A 366 10.15 -0.19 -36.12
N SER A 367 10.91 -1.23 -35.80
CA SER A 367 10.64 -2.60 -36.22
C SER A 367 9.84 -3.28 -35.11
N PHE A 368 8.64 -3.75 -35.44
CA PHE A 368 7.80 -4.56 -34.55
C PHE A 368 8.41 -5.96 -34.41
N GLY A 369 9.09 -6.21 -33.29
CA GLY A 369 9.47 -7.55 -32.85
C GLY A 369 8.63 -7.96 -31.65
N SER A 370 7.69 -8.89 -31.84
CA SER A 370 6.91 -9.52 -30.77
C SER A 370 7.81 -10.36 -29.87
N PHE A 371 7.99 -9.94 -28.61
CA PHE A 371 8.53 -10.78 -27.55
C PHE A 371 7.40 -11.15 -26.59
N ALA A 372 7.03 -12.43 -26.59
CA ALA A 372 6.14 -13.04 -25.62
C ALA A 372 6.90 -13.26 -24.30
N TYR A 373 6.35 -12.75 -23.19
CA TYR A 373 6.80 -13.07 -21.83
C TYR A 373 5.96 -14.21 -21.25
N PRO A 374 6.46 -14.99 -20.28
CA PRO A 374 5.74 -16.13 -19.73
C PRO A 374 4.70 -15.68 -18.69
N LEU A 375 3.42 -15.95 -18.99
CA LEU A 375 2.18 -15.62 -18.29
C LEU A 375 1.90 -16.44 -17.01
N GLN A 376 2.92 -16.87 -16.25
CA GLN A 376 2.72 -17.89 -15.21
C GLN A 376 2.64 -17.35 -13.76
N SER A 377 3.16 -16.16 -13.48
CA SER A 377 3.06 -15.52 -12.15
C SER A 377 1.86 -14.58 -11.99
N GLU A 378 1.26 -14.13 -13.10
CA GLU A 378 0.09 -13.23 -13.07
C GLU A 378 -1.20 -13.94 -12.64
N SER A 379 -1.32 -15.26 -12.88
CA SER A 379 -2.54 -15.99 -12.54
C SER A 379 -2.72 -16.14 -11.03
N PHE A 380 -1.67 -16.48 -10.27
CA PHE A 380 -1.80 -16.73 -8.84
C PHE A 380 -2.29 -15.50 -8.06
N PHE A 381 -1.75 -14.32 -8.39
CA PHE A 381 -2.07 -13.08 -7.68
C PHE A 381 -3.46 -12.54 -8.00
N LEU A 382 -3.86 -12.60 -9.29
CA LEU A 382 -5.22 -12.26 -9.72
C LEU A 382 -6.26 -13.24 -9.19
N HIS A 383 -5.91 -14.53 -9.06
CA HIS A 383 -6.78 -15.53 -8.42
C HIS A 383 -6.93 -15.29 -6.92
N THR A 384 -5.88 -14.91 -6.18
CA THR A 384 -6.00 -14.56 -4.76
C THR A 384 -6.79 -13.26 -4.54
N LEU A 385 -6.59 -12.26 -5.40
CA LEU A 385 -7.35 -11.02 -5.33
C LEU A 385 -8.82 -11.23 -5.71
N SER A 386 -9.09 -12.03 -6.73
CA SER A 386 -10.44 -12.47 -7.11
C SER A 386 -11.08 -13.29 -6.00
N ALA A 387 -10.36 -14.17 -5.30
CA ALA A 387 -10.88 -14.93 -4.17
C ALA A 387 -11.22 -14.03 -2.97
N ILE A 388 -10.39 -13.03 -2.66
CA ILE A 388 -10.65 -12.05 -1.60
C ILE A 388 -11.85 -11.18 -1.97
N LEU A 389 -11.90 -10.64 -3.20
CA LEU A 389 -13.02 -9.84 -3.69
C LEU A 389 -14.32 -10.66 -3.82
N SER A 390 -14.23 -11.93 -4.20
CA SER A 390 -15.37 -12.86 -4.30
C SER A 390 -15.88 -13.26 -2.91
N ALA A 391 -15.00 -13.46 -1.93
CA ALA A 391 -15.39 -13.69 -0.54
C ALA A 391 -16.05 -12.45 0.10
N ILE A 392 -15.56 -11.25 -0.24
CA ILE A 392 -16.17 -9.96 0.16
C ILE A 392 -17.53 -9.77 -0.52
N SER A 393 -17.64 -10.12 -1.81
CA SER A 393 -18.89 -10.01 -2.59
C SER A 393 -19.94 -11.02 -2.14
N LYS A 394 -19.57 -12.27 -1.81
CA LYS A 394 -20.48 -13.32 -1.33
C LYS A 394 -21.26 -12.97 -0.07
N ARG A 395 -20.84 -11.94 0.68
CA ARG A 395 -21.49 -11.56 1.95
C ARG A 395 -22.34 -10.28 1.88
N ASN A 396 -22.29 -9.52 0.77
CA ASN A 396 -23.02 -8.24 0.66
C ASN A 396 -24.32 -8.28 -0.15
N THR A 397 -24.64 -9.37 -0.86
CA THR A 397 -25.87 -9.43 -1.70
C THR A 397 -26.75 -10.66 -1.50
N GLY A 398 -26.30 -11.70 -0.80
CA GLY A 398 -27.12 -12.92 -0.63
C GLY A 398 -27.52 -13.62 -1.94
N VAL A 399 -26.91 -13.26 -3.07
CA VAL A 399 -27.19 -13.85 -4.40
C VAL A 399 -26.00 -14.71 -4.79
N SER A 400 -26.25 -16.01 -5.00
CA SER A 400 -25.31 -16.92 -5.66
C SER A 400 -25.17 -16.48 -7.11
N ILE A 401 -23.98 -16.01 -7.50
CA ILE A 401 -23.60 -16.04 -8.91
C ILE A 401 -23.04 -17.44 -9.13
N ASP A 402 -23.88 -18.31 -9.71
CA ASP A 402 -23.43 -19.63 -10.12
C ASP A 402 -22.36 -19.50 -11.21
N ASN A 403 -21.18 -20.02 -10.91
CA ASN A 403 -20.05 -20.11 -11.82
C ASN A 403 -20.38 -21.12 -12.94
N HIS A 404 -21.07 -20.67 -13.99
CA HIS A 404 -21.16 -21.41 -15.24
C HIS A 404 -20.03 -20.98 -16.20
N PHE A 405 -18.77 -21.08 -15.77
CA PHE A 405 -17.60 -20.99 -16.66
C PHE A 405 -16.46 -21.88 -16.15
N THR A 406 -16.72 -23.19 -16.11
CA THR A 406 -15.68 -24.22 -16.02
C THR A 406 -15.93 -25.20 -17.14
N GLY A 407 -15.21 -25.05 -18.26
CA GLY A 407 -15.46 -25.93 -19.39
C GLY A 407 -14.71 -25.64 -20.68
N TYR A 408 -13.41 -25.31 -20.65
CA TYR A 408 -12.54 -25.55 -21.82
C TYR A 408 -11.14 -25.97 -21.37
N ARG A 409 -10.98 -27.28 -21.11
CA ARG A 409 -9.73 -27.98 -21.40
C ARG A 409 -9.70 -28.20 -22.90
N LEU A 410 -8.83 -27.51 -23.63
CA LEU A 410 -8.52 -27.86 -25.02
C LEU A 410 -7.10 -28.38 -25.10
N GLN A 411 -7.06 -29.61 -25.57
CA GLN A 411 -5.98 -30.57 -25.53
C GLN A 411 -5.00 -30.28 -26.67
N LEU A 412 -3.79 -29.88 -26.32
CA LEU A 412 -2.65 -29.75 -27.23
C LEU A 412 -2.14 -31.15 -27.58
N ALA A 413 -2.60 -31.72 -28.70
CA ALA A 413 -1.88 -32.67 -29.52
C ALA A 413 -2.72 -33.05 -30.74
N LEU A 414 -2.35 -32.57 -31.93
CA LEU A 414 -1.94 -33.42 -33.05
C LEU A 414 -1.70 -32.58 -34.31
N TYR A 415 -0.57 -32.92 -34.95
CA TYR A 415 -0.25 -32.80 -36.36
C TYR A 415 0.54 -31.60 -36.91
N ARG A 416 1.66 -32.01 -37.51
CA ARG A 416 2.73 -31.30 -38.23
C ARG A 416 2.41 -31.34 -39.74
N GLN A 417 2.65 -30.22 -40.44
CA GLN A 417 3.13 -30.08 -41.84
C GLN A 417 2.09 -30.27 -43.00
N PRO A 418 2.35 -29.80 -44.26
CA PRO A 418 2.35 -28.40 -44.72
C PRO A 418 1.67 -28.15 -46.12
N LEU A 419 1.54 -26.87 -46.52
CA LEU A 419 1.42 -26.28 -47.89
C LEU A 419 0.45 -26.84 -48.96
N HIS A 420 -0.51 -26.01 -49.43
CA HIS A 420 -0.68 -25.50 -50.82
C HIS A 420 -2.15 -25.07 -51.16
N TRP A 421 -2.27 -24.06 -52.03
CA TRP A 421 -3.41 -23.61 -52.88
C TRP A 421 -4.40 -22.51 -52.39
N ILE A 422 -4.27 -21.35 -53.06
CA ILE A 422 -5.23 -20.23 -53.34
C ILE A 422 -5.92 -20.59 -54.70
N PRO A 423 -7.21 -20.31 -55.05
CA PRO A 423 -7.83 -18.95 -55.23
C PRO A 423 -9.33 -18.81 -54.83
N THR A 424 -9.80 -17.63 -54.37
CA THR A 424 -10.41 -16.44 -55.06
C THR A 424 -11.75 -16.67 -55.79
N GLU A 425 -12.73 -15.80 -55.50
CA GLU A 425 -14.02 -15.45 -56.18
C GLU A 425 -15.21 -15.46 -55.18
N ALA A 426 -16.23 -14.59 -55.20
CA ALA A 426 -16.60 -13.39 -55.95
C ALA A 426 -17.71 -12.60 -55.20
N ARG A 427 -18.01 -11.43 -55.75
CA ARG A 427 -18.84 -10.29 -55.32
C ARG A 427 -20.37 -10.47 -55.27
N ILE A 428 -21.02 -9.67 -54.40
CA ILE A 428 -22.23 -8.79 -54.57
C ILE A 428 -23.58 -9.38 -55.06
N ILE A 429 -24.70 -9.00 -54.39
CA ILE A 429 -26.07 -8.56 -54.88
C ILE A 429 -27.04 -8.58 -53.67
N ILE A 430 -27.50 -7.46 -53.09
CA ILE A 430 -28.71 -6.62 -53.35
C ILE A 430 -30.08 -7.35 -53.34
N ASP A 431 -30.78 -7.17 -52.22
CA ASP A 431 -32.18 -6.75 -51.99
C ASP A 431 -33.41 -7.31 -52.79
N SER A 432 -34.53 -7.36 -52.05
CA SER A 432 -35.96 -7.49 -52.42
C SER A 432 -36.64 -8.88 -52.46
N HIS A 433 -37.56 -9.10 -51.51
CA HIS A 433 -38.97 -9.37 -51.83
C HIS A 433 -39.93 -9.12 -50.63
N LEU A 434 -40.80 -8.14 -50.83
CA LEU A 434 -42.09 -7.84 -50.18
C LEU A 434 -43.05 -9.07 -50.28
N THR A 435 -44.11 -9.33 -49.51
CA THR A 435 -45.15 -8.51 -48.83
C THR A 435 -46.14 -9.48 -48.13
N GLY A 436 -46.89 -9.04 -47.09
CA GLY A 436 -48.21 -9.65 -46.80
C GLY A 436 -48.82 -9.47 -45.40
N TYR A 437 -49.79 -8.55 -45.33
CA TYR A 437 -50.89 -8.38 -44.35
C TYR A 437 -50.73 -7.50 -43.10
N ARG A 438 -51.77 -6.69 -42.89
CA ARG A 438 -51.89 -5.44 -42.12
C ARG A 438 -53.30 -5.39 -41.47
N LEU A 439 -53.43 -4.64 -40.36
CA LEU A 439 -54.63 -4.02 -39.73
C LEU A 439 -55.50 -4.94 -38.83
N GLN A 440 -56.03 -4.57 -37.65
CA GLN A 440 -56.13 -3.29 -36.91
C GLN A 440 -56.53 -3.55 -35.40
N PRO A 441 -56.51 -2.53 -34.51
CA PRO A 441 -56.62 -2.60 -33.04
C PRO A 441 -58.04 -2.32 -32.51
N VAL A 442 -58.32 -2.51 -31.19
CA VAL A 442 -59.39 -1.79 -30.45
C VAL A 442 -59.41 -2.05 -28.91
N LEU A 443 -59.48 -0.93 -28.17
CA LEU A 443 -60.10 -0.60 -26.85
C LEU A 443 -59.63 -1.17 -25.49
N LEU A 444 -59.28 -0.22 -24.61
CA LEU A 444 -59.38 -0.23 -23.13
C LEU A 444 -60.86 -0.23 -22.67
N PRO A 445 -61.14 -0.64 -21.40
CA PRO A 445 -61.44 0.41 -20.41
C PRO A 445 -60.90 0.18 -18.98
N THR A 446 -60.75 1.35 -18.36
CA THR A 446 -60.67 1.86 -16.98
C THR A 446 -61.35 1.14 -15.78
N VAL A 447 -60.71 1.36 -14.61
CA VAL A 447 -61.22 1.66 -13.24
C VAL A 447 -61.53 0.49 -12.29
N ILE A 448 -60.87 0.48 -11.11
CA ILE A 448 -61.42 0.62 -9.74
C ILE A 448 -60.27 0.95 -8.77
N SER A 449 -60.46 2.02 -7.99
CA SER A 449 -59.68 2.45 -6.82
C SER A 449 -60.15 1.74 -5.55
N LEU A 450 -59.30 1.60 -4.53
CA LEU A 450 -59.74 1.75 -3.14
C LEU A 450 -58.58 2.09 -2.18
N ASP A 451 -58.96 2.89 -1.21
CA ASP A 451 -58.19 3.82 -0.39
C ASP A 451 -57.57 3.24 0.89
N ALA A 452 -56.60 4.00 1.40
CA ALA A 452 -56.44 4.53 2.77
C ALA A 452 -56.47 3.63 4.05
N ASP A 453 -55.46 3.92 4.87
CA ASP A 453 -55.51 4.23 6.31
C ASP A 453 -55.57 3.17 7.43
N ILE A 454 -54.49 3.23 8.26
CA ILE A 454 -54.45 3.48 9.72
C ILE A 454 -55.00 2.39 10.70
N VAL A 455 -54.31 2.35 11.86
CA VAL A 455 -54.63 1.76 13.20
C VAL A 455 -53.98 0.37 13.42
N ALA A 456 -53.16 0.10 14.44
CA ALA A 456 -53.08 0.64 15.81
C ALA A 456 -51.64 0.86 16.32
#